data_AF-A0A097EMQ1-F1
#
_entry.id   AF-A0A097EMQ1-F1
#
_cell.length_a   1.000
_cell.length_b   1.000
_cell.length_c   1.000
_cell.angle_alpha   90.00
_cell.angle_beta   90.00
_cell.angle_gamma   90.00
#
_symmetry.space_group_name_H-M   'P 1'
#
loop_
_entity.id
_entity.type
_entity.pdbx_description
1 polymer ?
#
loop_
_entity_poly.entity_id
_entity_poly.type
_entity_poly.pdbx_seq_one_letter_code
_entity_poly.pdbx_strand_id
1 'polypeptide(L)'
;MKTMIITLSVIFILIASFTVGRAMGIFGPSQSSINEVGEKAAAQLESAYDKKFVVVADSGRYATGNRSYEFEMYPADDKDYKIAVTTDVYGRVEFSSYDENHYKIKEWKDKYICPYMDKITKNNTCGSMVAVALGVNNSDFDAAKATLDKYPTFMQAIEHSTRGLQVGAGGNVKFDITPQNILKLMEETYKLGKFLDQYKFYQTSIRIRICNPKDKEGHCTYWGGIGIKDWSYMPNPEKRWIKKENIKNWQSPLDLADFTKVVDTKPGEVPKRVKLSESMMWPEIQRLYKEQQA
;
A
#
# COMPACT_ATOMS: atom_id res chain seq x y z
N MET A 1 -9.87 -34.93 -58.45
CA MET A 1 -9.58 -36.05 -57.54
C MET A 1 -8.20 -35.95 -56.89
N LYS A 2 -7.10 -35.85 -57.65
CA LYS A 2 -5.73 -35.70 -57.09
C LYS A 2 -5.55 -34.49 -56.16
N THR A 3 -6.05 -33.32 -56.55
CA THR A 3 -5.95 -32.09 -55.74
C THR A 3 -6.69 -32.21 -54.41
N MET A 4 -7.86 -32.85 -54.41
CA MET A 4 -8.69 -33.05 -53.20
C MET A 4 -8.01 -34.01 -52.20
N ILE A 5 -7.36 -35.05 -52.69
CA ILE A 5 -6.57 -35.99 -51.88
C ILE A 5 -5.37 -35.29 -51.25
N ILE A 6 -4.66 -34.45 -52.01
CA ILE A 6 -3.53 -33.67 -51.50
C ILE A 6 -3.99 -32.71 -50.40
N THR A 7 -5.09 -31.99 -50.59
CA THR A 7 -5.63 -31.07 -49.58
C THR A 7 -6.02 -31.79 -48.29
N LEU A 8 -6.70 -32.95 -48.39
CA LEU A 8 -7.06 -33.75 -47.22
C LEU A 8 -5.85 -34.28 -46.47
N SER A 9 -4.81 -34.74 -47.18
CA SER A 9 -3.56 -35.21 -46.57
C SER A 9 -2.82 -34.09 -45.83
N VAL A 10 -2.79 -32.87 -46.37
CA VAL A 10 -2.16 -31.72 -45.69
C VAL A 10 -2.92 -31.34 -44.41
N ILE A 11 -4.25 -31.34 -44.44
CA ILE A 11 -5.08 -31.08 -43.25
C ILE A 11 -4.81 -32.15 -42.17
N PHE A 12 -4.73 -33.43 -42.57
CA PHE A 12 -4.44 -34.52 -41.65
C PHE A 12 -3.05 -34.41 -41.01
N ILE A 13 -2.02 -34.03 -41.77
CA ILE A 13 -0.66 -33.81 -41.25
C ILE A 13 -0.63 -32.64 -40.27
N LEU A 14 -1.37 -31.55 -40.55
CA LEU A 14 -1.46 -30.39 -39.66
C LEU A 14 -2.16 -30.73 -38.34
N ILE A 15 -3.29 -31.46 -38.40
CA ILE A 15 -3.99 -31.94 -37.20
C ILE A 15 -3.08 -32.88 -36.40
N ALA A 16 -2.46 -33.87 -37.05
CA ALA A 16 -1.57 -34.83 -36.41
C ALA A 16 -0.39 -34.14 -35.72
N SER A 17 0.27 -33.19 -36.40
CA SER A 17 1.38 -32.40 -35.85
C SER A 17 0.95 -31.55 -34.64
N PHE A 18 -0.27 -31.01 -34.66
CA PHE A 18 -0.83 -30.26 -33.53
C PHE A 18 -1.13 -31.16 -32.33
N THR A 19 -1.75 -32.33 -32.54
CA THR A 19 -1.98 -33.33 -31.47
C THR A 19 -0.68 -33.91 -30.91
N VAL A 20 0.29 -34.25 -31.77
CA VAL A 20 1.58 -34.78 -31.33
C VAL A 20 2.37 -33.71 -30.60
N GLY A 21 2.35 -32.46 -31.07
CA GLY A 21 2.99 -31.35 -30.37
C GLY A 21 2.36 -31.06 -29.00
N ARG A 22 1.05 -31.26 -28.83
CA ARG A 22 0.39 -31.20 -27.51
C ARG A 22 0.76 -32.39 -26.63
N ALA A 23 0.79 -33.61 -27.18
CA ALA A 23 1.15 -34.82 -26.46
C ALA A 23 2.63 -34.85 -26.02
N MET A 24 3.52 -34.24 -26.81
CA MET A 24 4.95 -34.08 -26.50
C MET A 24 5.25 -32.83 -25.67
N GLY A 25 4.24 -32.06 -25.25
CA GLY A 25 4.42 -30.85 -24.44
C GLY A 25 5.11 -29.69 -25.15
N ILE A 26 5.21 -29.75 -26.50
CA ILE A 26 5.78 -28.71 -27.35
C ILE A 26 4.82 -27.50 -27.41
N PHE A 27 3.52 -27.76 -27.38
CA PHE A 27 2.49 -26.74 -27.16
C PHE A 27 2.04 -26.83 -25.69
N GLY A 28 2.11 -25.72 -24.96
CA GLY A 28 1.67 -25.65 -23.57
C GLY A 28 0.20 -26.06 -23.36
N PRO A 29 -0.27 -26.16 -22.10
CA PRO A 29 -1.65 -26.54 -21.80
C PRO A 29 -2.65 -25.63 -22.50
N SER A 30 -3.79 -26.20 -22.90
CA SER A 30 -4.86 -25.44 -23.57
C SER A 30 -5.50 -24.42 -22.60
N GLN A 31 -6.09 -23.35 -23.13
CA GLN A 31 -6.77 -22.36 -22.30
C GLN A 31 -7.89 -22.97 -21.45
N SER A 32 -8.63 -23.96 -21.96
CA SER A 32 -9.64 -24.69 -21.19
C SER A 32 -9.03 -25.38 -19.96
N SER A 33 -7.89 -26.04 -20.13
CA SER A 33 -7.19 -26.71 -19.04
C SER A 33 -6.62 -25.70 -18.04
N ILE A 34 -6.14 -24.55 -18.50
CA ILE A 34 -5.69 -23.46 -17.63
C ILE A 34 -6.87 -22.92 -16.81
N ASN A 35 -8.03 -22.69 -17.42
CA ASN A 35 -9.23 -22.20 -16.75
C ASN A 35 -9.72 -23.18 -15.67
N GLU A 36 -9.70 -24.49 -15.96
CA GLU A 36 -10.03 -25.52 -14.96
C GLU A 36 -9.10 -25.51 -13.74
N VAL A 37 -7.80 -25.26 -13.95
CA VAL A 37 -6.85 -25.07 -12.85
C VAL A 37 -7.16 -23.80 -12.06
N GLY A 38 -7.55 -22.72 -12.74
CA GLY A 38 -7.98 -21.48 -12.11
C GLY A 38 -9.17 -21.68 -11.17
N GLU A 39 -10.20 -22.41 -11.59
CA GLU A 39 -11.38 -22.71 -10.75
C GLU A 39 -11.01 -23.58 -9.54
N LYS A 40 -10.11 -24.56 -9.70
CA LYS A 40 -9.59 -25.36 -8.57
C LYS A 40 -8.79 -24.52 -7.58
N ALA A 41 -8.03 -23.54 -8.06
CA ALA A 41 -7.30 -22.62 -7.21
C ALA A 41 -8.26 -21.67 -6.48
N ALA A 42 -9.30 -21.17 -7.13
CA ALA A 42 -10.35 -20.37 -6.49
C ALA A 42 -11.05 -21.15 -5.35
N ALA A 43 -11.38 -22.43 -5.57
CA ALA A 43 -11.97 -23.28 -4.54
C ALA A 43 -11.02 -23.54 -3.34
N GLN A 44 -9.72 -23.68 -3.59
CA GLN A 44 -8.71 -23.79 -2.53
C GLN A 44 -8.63 -22.51 -1.68
N LEU A 45 -8.64 -21.34 -2.33
CA LEU A 45 -8.66 -20.07 -1.61
C LEU A 45 -9.96 -19.87 -0.83
N GLU A 46 -11.10 -20.29 -1.39
CA GLU A 46 -12.39 -20.24 -0.68
C GLU A 46 -12.38 -21.11 0.57
N SER A 47 -11.84 -22.32 0.49
CA SER A 47 -11.68 -23.17 1.68
C SER A 47 -10.69 -22.60 2.70
N ALA A 48 -9.69 -21.82 2.28
CA ALA A 48 -8.68 -21.26 3.17
C ALA A 48 -9.17 -20.00 3.89
N TYR A 49 -9.95 -19.16 3.21
CA TYR A 49 -10.33 -17.83 3.69
C TYR A 49 -11.84 -17.66 3.93
N ASP A 50 -12.64 -18.72 3.75
CA ASP A 50 -14.11 -18.70 3.87
C ASP A 50 -14.75 -17.60 3.00
N LYS A 51 -14.22 -17.46 1.77
CA LYS A 51 -14.57 -16.36 0.86
C LYS A 51 -14.54 -16.81 -0.58
N LYS A 52 -15.61 -16.53 -1.32
CA LYS A 52 -15.68 -16.89 -2.73
C LYS A 52 -14.74 -16.03 -3.57
N PHE A 53 -13.90 -16.67 -4.38
CA PHE A 53 -13.02 -16.02 -5.35
C PHE A 53 -13.50 -16.28 -6.78
N VAL A 54 -13.26 -15.33 -7.67
CA VAL A 54 -13.58 -15.43 -9.09
C VAL A 54 -12.33 -15.20 -9.90
N VAL A 55 -12.06 -16.09 -10.85
CA VAL A 55 -10.94 -15.94 -11.78
C VAL A 55 -11.26 -14.83 -12.78
N VAL A 56 -10.31 -13.92 -13.00
CA VAL A 56 -10.43 -12.91 -14.05
C VAL A 56 -10.38 -13.62 -15.40
N ALA A 57 -11.39 -13.37 -16.23
CA ALA A 57 -11.50 -13.96 -17.57
C ALA A 57 -10.21 -13.76 -18.37
N ASP A 58 -9.72 -14.83 -18.98
CA ASP A 58 -8.52 -14.88 -19.83
C ASP A 58 -7.21 -14.42 -19.14
N SER A 59 -7.17 -14.33 -17.80
CA SER A 59 -5.94 -13.98 -17.06
C SER A 59 -4.99 -15.16 -16.86
N GLY A 60 -5.51 -16.38 -16.95
CA GLY A 60 -4.76 -17.59 -16.68
C GLY A 60 -3.67 -17.84 -17.72
N ARG A 61 -2.44 -18.10 -17.26
CA ARG A 61 -1.31 -18.47 -18.12
C ARG A 61 -0.46 -19.58 -17.51
N TYR A 62 0.20 -20.36 -18.36
CA TYR A 62 1.19 -21.35 -17.93
C TYR A 62 2.62 -20.83 -18.13
N ALA A 63 3.38 -20.76 -17.04
CA ALA A 63 4.77 -20.33 -17.05
C ALA A 63 5.70 -21.54 -17.22
N THR A 64 6.11 -21.84 -18.46
CA THR A 64 6.92 -23.02 -18.78
C THR A 64 8.25 -23.10 -18.01
N GLY A 65 8.89 -21.95 -17.74
CA GLY A 65 10.15 -21.90 -17.01
C GLY A 65 10.06 -22.41 -15.57
N ASN A 66 8.97 -22.06 -14.87
CA ASN A 66 8.73 -22.44 -13.48
C ASN A 66 7.79 -23.65 -13.35
N ARG A 67 7.22 -24.10 -14.47
CA ARG A 67 6.20 -25.16 -14.52
C ARG A 67 5.04 -24.86 -13.54
N SER A 68 4.50 -23.65 -13.64
CA SER A 68 3.43 -23.17 -12.78
C SER A 68 2.30 -22.56 -13.61
N TYR A 69 1.10 -22.48 -13.03
CA TYR A 69 0.02 -21.66 -13.56
C TYR A 69 -0.09 -20.38 -12.76
N GLU A 70 -0.40 -19.29 -13.43
CA GLU A 70 -0.61 -17.98 -12.81
C GLU A 70 -1.97 -17.43 -13.22
N PHE A 71 -2.66 -16.82 -12.26
CA PHE A 71 -4.01 -16.29 -12.41
C PHE A 71 -4.12 -14.92 -11.76
N GLU A 72 -4.98 -14.07 -12.33
CA GLU A 72 -5.57 -12.99 -11.56
C GLU A 72 -6.94 -13.44 -11.04
N MET A 73 -7.22 -13.17 -9.77
CA MET A 73 -8.52 -13.46 -9.15
C MET A 73 -9.00 -12.25 -8.37
N TYR A 74 -10.28 -12.22 -8.00
CA TYR A 74 -10.84 -11.23 -7.08
C TYR A 74 -11.87 -11.87 -6.15
N PRO A 75 -12.04 -11.39 -4.90
CA PRO A 75 -13.17 -11.77 -4.06
C PRO A 75 -14.50 -11.40 -4.73
N ALA A 76 -15.51 -12.27 -4.70
CA ALA A 76 -16.77 -12.07 -5.41
C ALA A 76 -17.52 -10.78 -5.02
N ASP A 77 -17.29 -10.29 -3.81
CA ASP A 77 -17.84 -9.06 -3.22
C ASP A 77 -16.98 -7.81 -3.46
N ASP A 78 -15.78 -7.93 -4.04
CA ASP A 78 -14.92 -6.80 -4.42
C ASP A 78 -14.13 -7.09 -5.70
N LYS A 79 -14.71 -6.70 -6.84
CA LYS A 79 -14.11 -6.90 -8.17
C LYS A 79 -12.87 -6.06 -8.43
N ASP A 80 -12.69 -4.97 -7.68
CA ASP A 80 -11.58 -4.06 -7.85
C ASP A 80 -10.32 -4.56 -7.12
N TYR A 81 -10.49 -5.42 -6.10
CA TYR A 81 -9.38 -6.06 -5.43
C TYR A 81 -8.88 -7.30 -6.17
N LYS A 82 -8.04 -7.07 -7.18
CA LYS A 82 -7.35 -8.14 -7.91
C LYS A 82 -6.14 -8.66 -7.13
N ILE A 83 -6.02 -9.98 -7.06
CA ILE A 83 -4.93 -10.71 -6.44
C ILE A 83 -4.25 -11.61 -7.46
N ALA A 84 -2.94 -11.78 -7.32
CA ALA A 84 -2.15 -12.74 -8.08
C ALA A 84 -2.15 -14.08 -7.34
N VAL A 85 -2.39 -15.16 -8.07
CA VAL A 85 -2.36 -16.53 -7.56
C VAL A 85 -1.45 -17.36 -8.43
N THR A 86 -0.57 -18.16 -7.81
CA THR A 86 0.32 -19.09 -8.51
C THR A 86 0.09 -20.50 -7.98
N THR A 87 0.01 -21.46 -8.90
CA THR A 87 -0.13 -22.87 -8.58
C THR A 87 1.01 -23.68 -9.17
N ASP A 88 1.27 -24.85 -8.58
CA ASP A 88 2.13 -25.87 -9.20
C ASP A 88 1.48 -26.48 -10.47
N VAL A 89 2.20 -27.42 -11.13
CA VAL A 89 1.69 -28.15 -12.31
C VAL A 89 0.42 -28.95 -12.06
N TYR A 90 0.09 -29.27 -10.81
CA TYR A 90 -1.08 -30.04 -10.40
C TYR A 90 -2.26 -29.16 -10.00
N GLY A 91 -2.07 -27.83 -9.99
CA GLY A 91 -3.09 -26.86 -9.61
C GLY A 91 -3.19 -26.61 -8.10
N ARG A 92 -2.19 -26.99 -7.31
CA ARG A 92 -2.12 -26.63 -5.88
C ARG A 92 -1.64 -25.19 -5.74
N VAL A 93 -2.34 -24.38 -4.95
CA VAL A 93 -1.91 -23.00 -4.68
C VAL A 93 -0.58 -22.98 -3.91
N GLU A 94 0.45 -22.38 -4.49
CA GLU A 94 1.77 -22.17 -3.87
C GLU A 94 1.94 -20.74 -3.36
N PHE A 95 1.24 -19.79 -4.00
CA PHE A 95 1.28 -18.38 -3.64
C PHE A 95 -0.06 -17.70 -3.91
N SER A 96 -0.44 -16.80 -3.01
CA SER A 96 -1.55 -15.86 -3.19
C SER A 96 -1.15 -14.52 -2.62
N SER A 97 -1.42 -13.44 -3.35
CA SER A 97 -1.25 -12.08 -2.85
C SER A 97 -2.48 -11.57 -2.08
N TYR A 98 -3.43 -12.45 -1.74
CA TYR A 98 -4.58 -12.09 -0.92
C TYR A 98 -4.13 -11.70 0.50
N ASP A 99 -4.60 -10.55 0.95
CA ASP A 99 -4.44 -10.07 2.32
C ASP A 99 -5.81 -10.13 3.01
N GLU A 100 -5.95 -11.02 3.99
CA GLU A 100 -7.17 -11.13 4.80
C GLU A 100 -7.52 -9.81 5.52
N ASN A 101 -6.54 -8.95 5.75
CA ASN A 101 -6.75 -7.63 6.34
C ASN A 101 -7.10 -6.56 5.31
N HIS A 102 -7.25 -6.89 4.02
CA HIS A 102 -7.53 -5.91 2.96
C HIS A 102 -8.68 -4.98 3.32
N TYR A 103 -9.83 -5.52 3.73
CA TYR A 103 -11.01 -4.71 4.06
C TYR A 103 -10.81 -3.88 5.33
N LYS A 104 -10.11 -4.42 6.35
CA LYS A 104 -9.74 -3.67 7.56
C LYS A 104 -8.85 -2.48 7.21
N ILE A 105 -7.83 -2.72 6.39
CA ILE A 105 -6.89 -1.71 5.89
C ILE A 105 -7.63 -0.67 5.06
N LYS A 106 -8.45 -1.10 4.10
CA LYS A 106 -9.21 -0.23 3.20
C LYS A 106 -10.15 0.67 3.99
N GLU A 107 -10.96 0.10 4.89
CA GLU A 107 -11.85 0.87 5.75
C GLU A 107 -11.07 1.89 6.59
N TRP A 108 -10.03 1.44 7.29
CA TRP A 108 -9.23 2.30 8.15
C TRP A 108 -8.64 3.48 7.39
N LYS A 109 -8.02 3.17 6.26
CA LYS A 109 -7.38 4.13 5.37
C LYS A 109 -8.40 5.14 4.82
N ASP A 110 -9.50 4.65 4.23
CA ASP A 110 -10.50 5.48 3.55
C ASP A 110 -11.28 6.36 4.53
N LYS A 111 -11.66 5.84 5.72
CA LYS A 111 -12.47 6.58 6.69
C LYS A 111 -11.67 7.52 7.58
N TYR A 112 -10.48 7.10 8.03
CA TYR A 112 -9.77 7.80 9.11
C TYR A 112 -8.47 8.47 8.68
N ILE A 113 -7.90 8.13 7.52
CA ILE A 113 -6.56 8.62 7.13
C ILE A 113 -6.58 9.46 5.84
N CYS A 114 -7.12 8.93 4.74
CA CYS A 114 -7.21 9.63 3.46
C CYS A 114 -7.90 11.00 3.54
N PRO A 115 -8.92 11.23 4.39
CA PRO A 115 -9.56 12.56 4.48
C PRO A 115 -8.58 13.69 4.85
N TYR A 116 -7.53 13.40 5.62
CA TYR A 116 -6.47 14.38 5.90
C TYR A 116 -5.59 14.65 4.67
N MET A 117 -5.28 13.61 3.88
CA MET A 117 -4.47 13.74 2.67
C MET A 117 -5.22 14.51 1.56
N ASP A 118 -6.51 14.22 1.42
CA ASP A 118 -7.40 14.89 0.46
C ASP A 118 -7.60 16.37 0.77
N LYS A 119 -7.52 16.75 2.04
CA LYS A 119 -7.52 18.14 2.46
C LYS A 119 -6.22 18.83 2.07
N ILE A 120 -5.07 18.15 2.09
CA ILE A 120 -3.80 18.74 1.63
C ILE A 120 -3.88 19.04 0.12
N THR A 121 -4.09 18.01 -0.69
CA THR A 121 -4.23 18.11 -2.16
C THR A 121 -5.10 16.98 -2.70
N LYS A 122 -5.86 17.23 -3.76
CA LYS A 122 -6.61 16.18 -4.46
C LYS A 122 -5.71 15.25 -5.28
N ASN A 123 -4.48 15.67 -5.59
CA ASN A 123 -3.50 14.84 -6.26
C ASN A 123 -2.60 14.15 -5.22
N ASN A 124 -3.14 13.11 -4.58
CA ASN A 124 -2.45 12.39 -3.52
C ASN A 124 -2.61 10.86 -3.66
N THR A 125 -1.74 10.14 -2.97
CA THR A 125 -1.98 8.76 -2.57
C THR A 125 -1.99 8.70 -1.05
N CYS A 126 -2.89 7.92 -0.47
CA CYS A 126 -2.94 7.67 0.96
C CYS A 126 -2.66 6.19 1.26
N GLY A 127 -2.07 5.93 2.42
CA GLY A 127 -1.80 4.59 2.92
C GLY A 127 -1.73 4.58 4.43
N SER A 128 -2.26 3.51 5.04
CA SER A 128 -2.14 3.31 6.47
C SER A 128 -2.32 1.84 6.82
N MET A 129 -1.69 1.43 7.92
CA MET A 129 -1.84 0.10 8.48
C MET A 129 -1.71 0.18 9.99
N VAL A 130 -2.52 -0.63 10.69
CA VAL A 130 -2.36 -0.95 12.10
C VAL A 130 -1.78 -2.36 12.17
N ALA A 131 -0.81 -2.56 13.05
CA ALA A 131 -0.14 -3.84 13.22
C ALA A 131 0.27 -4.03 14.68
N VAL A 132 0.68 -5.25 15.02
CA VAL A 132 1.39 -5.47 16.28
C VAL A 132 2.73 -4.76 16.24
N ALA A 133 3.06 -4.07 17.32
CA ALA A 133 4.29 -3.31 17.43
C ALA A 133 5.51 -4.22 17.52
N LEU A 134 6.57 -3.87 16.79
CA LEU A 134 7.84 -4.58 16.91
C LEU A 134 8.53 -4.21 18.23
N GLY A 135 9.11 -5.20 18.91
CA GLY A 135 9.90 -4.99 20.13
C GLY A 135 9.08 -4.87 21.43
N VAL A 136 7.79 -5.21 21.42
CA VAL A 136 7.04 -5.49 22.65
C VAL A 136 7.41 -6.87 23.19
N ASN A 137 7.12 -7.13 24.47
CA ASN A 137 7.31 -8.47 25.03
C ASN A 137 6.33 -9.49 24.41
N ASN A 138 6.63 -10.78 24.53
CA ASN A 138 5.82 -11.83 23.89
C ASN A 138 4.36 -11.83 24.35
N SER A 139 4.09 -11.55 25.64
CA SER A 139 2.72 -11.52 26.16
C SER A 139 1.90 -10.39 25.54
N ASP A 140 2.47 -9.20 25.40
CA ASP A 140 1.82 -8.06 24.73
C ASP A 140 1.69 -8.30 23.23
N PHE A 141 2.66 -8.98 22.61
CA PHE A 141 2.60 -9.37 21.20
C PHE A 141 1.41 -10.30 20.95
N ASP A 142 1.28 -11.37 21.72
CA ASP A 142 0.21 -12.37 21.56
C ASP A 142 -1.16 -11.75 21.84
N ALA A 143 -1.28 -10.90 22.87
CA ALA A 143 -2.51 -10.19 23.19
C ALA A 143 -2.92 -9.21 22.08
N ALA A 144 -1.98 -8.44 21.53
CA ALA A 144 -2.23 -7.51 20.43
C ALA A 144 -2.63 -8.25 19.15
N LYS A 145 -1.96 -9.37 18.84
CA LYS A 145 -2.29 -10.22 17.69
C LYS A 145 -3.70 -10.81 17.84
N ALA A 146 -4.00 -11.42 18.99
CA ALA A 146 -5.33 -11.96 19.26
C ALA A 146 -6.43 -10.89 19.16
N THR A 147 -6.13 -9.64 19.54
CA THR A 147 -7.06 -8.52 19.39
C THR A 147 -7.30 -8.18 17.91
N LEU A 148 -6.25 -8.09 17.08
CA LEU A 148 -6.38 -7.81 15.65
C LEU A 148 -7.17 -8.91 14.92
N ASP A 149 -6.94 -10.18 15.28
CA ASP A 149 -7.59 -11.34 14.67
C ASP A 149 -9.07 -11.41 15.09
N LYS A 150 -9.38 -11.10 16.36
CA LYS A 150 -10.74 -11.17 16.92
C LYS A 150 -11.70 -10.14 16.33
N TYR A 151 -11.25 -8.91 16.08
CA TYR A 151 -12.14 -7.82 15.68
C TYR A 151 -12.17 -7.62 14.16
N PRO A 152 -13.37 -7.44 13.57
CA PRO A 152 -13.53 -7.30 12.12
C PRO A 152 -13.02 -5.96 11.56
N THR A 153 -12.73 -4.96 12.39
CA THR A 153 -12.18 -3.66 11.94
C THR A 153 -10.99 -3.23 12.81
N PHE A 154 -10.09 -2.41 12.25
CA PHE A 154 -8.99 -1.86 13.05
C PHE A 154 -9.48 -0.92 14.15
N MET A 155 -10.56 -0.15 13.93
CA MET A 155 -11.06 0.76 14.98
C MET A 155 -11.52 0.00 16.21
N GLN A 156 -12.29 -1.08 16.02
CA GLN A 156 -12.70 -1.95 17.13
C GLN A 156 -11.49 -2.58 17.82
N ALA A 157 -10.49 -3.04 17.06
CA ALA A 157 -9.26 -3.57 17.63
C ALA A 157 -8.49 -2.52 18.46
N ILE A 158 -8.43 -1.27 18.00
CA ILE A 158 -7.78 -0.16 18.71
C ILE A 158 -8.51 0.16 20.02
N GLU A 159 -9.84 0.21 20.01
CA GLU A 159 -10.66 0.50 21.19
C GLU A 159 -10.55 -0.58 22.28
N HIS A 160 -10.33 -1.83 21.88
CA HIS A 160 -10.25 -2.97 22.80
C HIS A 160 -8.81 -3.40 23.12
N SER A 161 -7.81 -2.89 22.41
CA SER A 161 -6.42 -3.23 22.68
C SER A 161 -5.94 -2.51 23.93
N THR A 162 -5.37 -3.28 24.86
CA THR A 162 -4.83 -2.75 26.10
C THR A 162 -3.37 -2.29 25.99
N ARG A 163 -2.64 -2.72 24.94
CA ARG A 163 -1.24 -2.37 24.59
C ARG A 163 -0.81 -3.06 23.29
N GLY A 164 0.30 -2.59 22.72
CA GLY A 164 1.09 -3.35 21.75
C GLY A 164 0.71 -3.17 20.29
N LEU A 165 -0.26 -2.31 19.97
CA LEU A 165 -0.52 -1.90 18.58
C LEU A 165 0.35 -0.72 18.16
N GLN A 166 0.81 -0.75 16.92
CA GLN A 166 1.42 0.38 16.24
C GLN A 166 0.58 0.80 15.03
N VAL A 167 0.71 2.07 14.64
CA VAL A 167 0.08 2.61 13.44
C VAL A 167 1.11 3.29 12.54
N GLY A 168 1.04 3.00 11.24
CA GLY A 168 1.68 3.79 10.19
C GLY A 168 0.63 4.52 9.40
N ALA A 169 0.76 5.85 9.24
CA ALA A 169 -0.15 6.67 8.46
C ALA A 169 0.64 7.62 7.55
N GLY A 170 0.14 7.85 6.34
CA GLY A 170 0.80 8.79 5.45
C GLY A 170 0.44 8.61 3.98
N GLY A 171 1.30 9.14 3.13
CA GLY A 171 1.00 9.23 1.72
C GLY A 171 2.03 9.99 0.91
N ASN A 172 1.70 10.14 -0.36
CA ASN A 172 2.43 10.98 -1.30
C ASN A 172 1.48 12.09 -1.74
N VAL A 173 1.92 13.34 -1.68
CA VAL A 173 1.15 14.51 -2.12
C VAL A 173 1.87 15.19 -3.27
N LYS A 174 1.12 15.67 -4.27
CA LYS A 174 1.65 16.42 -5.42
C LYS A 174 1.09 17.84 -5.38
N PHE A 175 1.99 18.80 -5.20
CA PHE A 175 1.73 20.24 -5.28
C PHE A 175 3.05 21.01 -5.42
N ASP A 176 2.97 22.28 -5.82
CA ASP A 176 4.12 23.19 -5.84
C ASP A 176 4.53 23.61 -4.42
N ILE A 177 5.83 23.60 -4.14
CA ILE A 177 6.36 24.02 -2.83
C ILE A 177 6.22 25.54 -2.70
N THR A 178 5.13 25.96 -2.06
CA THR A 178 4.83 27.34 -1.68
C THR A 178 4.56 27.43 -0.18
N PRO A 179 4.75 28.60 0.46
CA PRO A 179 4.43 28.78 1.87
C PRO A 179 3.02 28.30 2.25
N GLN A 180 2.00 28.63 1.44
CA GLN A 180 0.61 28.24 1.67
C GLN A 180 0.41 26.72 1.62
N ASN A 181 0.98 26.04 0.63
CA ASN A 181 0.84 24.59 0.50
C ASN A 181 1.59 23.84 1.59
N ILE A 182 2.75 24.34 2.03
CA ILE A 182 3.51 23.75 3.13
C ILE A 182 2.79 23.97 4.47
N LEU A 183 2.22 25.16 4.70
CA LEU A 183 1.40 25.42 5.88
C LEU A 183 0.21 24.44 5.93
N LYS A 184 -0.52 24.31 4.83
CA LYS A 184 -1.65 23.36 4.72
C LYS A 184 -1.23 21.90 4.98
N LEU A 185 -0.07 21.48 4.47
CA LEU A 185 0.51 20.17 4.77
C LEU A 185 0.75 20.02 6.28
N MET A 186 1.36 21.01 6.94
CA MET A 186 1.60 20.98 8.38
C MET A 186 0.30 20.94 9.18
N GLU A 187 -0.70 21.73 8.81
CA GLU A 187 -2.00 21.78 9.50
C GLU A 187 -2.72 20.43 9.48
N GLU A 188 -2.85 19.82 8.31
CA GLU A 188 -3.54 18.53 8.19
C GLU A 188 -2.72 17.39 8.80
N THR A 189 -1.38 17.48 8.76
CA THR A 189 -0.51 16.52 9.47
C THR A 189 -0.63 16.66 10.99
N TYR A 190 -0.73 17.88 11.51
CA TYR A 190 -0.97 18.16 12.92
C TYR A 190 -2.30 17.58 13.38
N LYS A 191 -3.39 17.81 12.62
CA LYS A 191 -4.71 17.26 12.91
C LYS A 191 -4.72 15.73 12.88
N LEU A 192 -4.04 15.12 11.89
CA LEU A 192 -3.86 13.66 11.84
C LEU A 192 -3.09 13.15 13.07
N GLY A 193 -2.01 13.82 13.44
CA GLY A 193 -1.25 13.46 14.64
C GLY A 193 -2.10 13.52 15.90
N LYS A 194 -2.85 14.61 16.12
CA LYS A 194 -3.75 14.75 17.27
C LYS A 194 -4.85 13.70 17.30
N PHE A 195 -5.40 13.33 16.14
CA PHE A 195 -6.33 12.20 16.06
C PHE A 195 -5.68 10.88 16.48
N LEU A 196 -4.49 10.56 15.98
CA LEU A 196 -3.80 9.31 16.32
C LEU A 196 -3.36 9.26 17.79
N ASP A 197 -2.99 10.40 18.37
CA ASP A 197 -2.57 10.54 19.78
C ASP A 197 -3.71 10.31 20.79
N GLN A 198 -4.97 10.42 20.36
CA GLN A 198 -6.12 10.01 21.19
C GLN A 198 -6.10 8.52 21.51
N TYR A 199 -5.42 7.72 20.68
CA TYR A 199 -5.30 6.29 20.83
C TYR A 199 -3.95 5.93 21.45
N LYS A 200 -3.94 4.95 22.36
CA LYS A 200 -2.74 4.52 23.10
C LYS A 200 -1.86 3.58 22.28
N PHE A 201 -1.54 3.97 21.04
CA PHE A 201 -0.61 3.21 20.22
C PHE A 201 0.77 3.17 20.87
N TYR A 202 1.38 2.00 20.83
CA TYR A 202 2.76 1.79 21.28
C TYR A 202 3.76 2.56 20.40
N GLN A 203 3.48 2.64 19.11
CA GLN A 203 4.24 3.44 18.16
C GLN A 203 3.31 4.06 17.12
N THR A 204 3.50 5.35 16.85
CA THR A 204 2.83 6.07 15.77
C THR A 204 3.87 6.53 14.77
N SER A 205 3.70 6.22 13.48
CA SER A 205 4.59 6.70 12.41
C SER A 205 3.78 7.48 11.39
N ILE A 206 4.08 8.77 11.24
CA ILE A 206 3.47 9.63 10.22
C ILE A 206 4.51 9.94 9.14
N ARG A 207 4.20 9.64 7.89
CA ARG A 207 5.11 9.92 6.77
C ARG A 207 4.38 10.41 5.52
N ILE A 208 4.48 11.70 5.26
CA ILE A 208 3.87 12.34 4.08
C ILE A 208 4.98 12.89 3.22
N ARG A 209 5.06 12.45 1.96
CA ARG A 209 6.13 12.85 1.03
C ARG A 209 5.58 13.80 -0.03
N ILE A 210 6.31 14.86 -0.32
CA ILE A 210 5.99 15.79 -1.41
C ILE A 210 6.69 15.27 -2.67
N CYS A 211 5.91 14.88 -3.66
CA CYS A 211 6.39 14.50 -4.99
C CYS A 211 6.43 15.73 -5.90
N ASN A 212 7.41 15.76 -6.80
CA ASN A 212 7.45 16.71 -7.90
C ASN A 212 6.13 16.68 -8.70
N PRO A 213 5.39 17.79 -8.82
CA PRO A 213 4.17 17.82 -9.63
C PRO A 213 4.44 17.70 -11.14
N LYS A 214 5.69 17.95 -11.59
CA LYS A 214 6.12 17.83 -12.99
C LYS A 214 6.55 16.41 -13.38
N ASP A 215 6.58 15.48 -12.43
CA ASP A 215 6.88 14.08 -12.75
C ASP A 215 5.70 13.43 -13.48
N LYS A 216 6.01 12.54 -14.43
CA LYS A 216 5.02 11.70 -15.11
C LYS A 216 4.25 10.84 -14.10
N GLU A 217 3.01 10.50 -14.44
CA GLU A 217 2.22 9.53 -13.65
C GLU A 217 3.02 8.25 -13.37
N GLY A 218 2.95 7.77 -12.12
CA GLY A 218 3.68 6.58 -11.66
C GLY A 218 5.07 6.83 -11.05
N HIS A 219 5.71 7.99 -11.28
CA HIS A 219 6.98 8.34 -10.64
C HIS A 219 6.81 9.40 -9.55
N CYS A 220 7.55 9.28 -8.44
CA CYS A 220 7.61 10.28 -7.37
C CYS A 220 9.06 10.61 -7.02
N THR A 221 9.58 11.68 -7.62
CA THR A 221 10.83 12.32 -7.22
C THR A 221 10.56 13.16 -5.97
N TYR A 222 11.20 12.79 -4.86
CA TYR A 222 10.91 13.36 -3.56
C TYR A 222 11.52 14.75 -3.37
N TRP A 223 10.67 15.77 -3.36
CA TRP A 223 11.04 17.17 -3.15
C TRP A 223 10.90 17.62 -1.68
N GLY A 224 10.32 16.80 -0.83
CA GLY A 224 10.17 17.13 0.58
C GLY A 224 9.22 16.21 1.31
N GLY A 225 8.76 16.65 2.47
CA GLY A 225 7.75 15.96 3.26
C GLY A 225 7.94 16.09 4.75
N ILE A 226 7.02 15.46 5.48
CA ILE A 226 7.02 15.35 6.94
C ILE A 226 7.23 13.88 7.30
N GLY A 227 8.17 13.63 8.22
CA GLY A 227 8.49 12.29 8.70
C GLY A 227 8.67 12.26 10.21
N ILE A 228 7.74 11.62 10.92
CA ILE A 228 7.64 11.61 12.37
C ILE A 228 7.42 10.19 12.85
N LYS A 229 8.07 9.83 13.95
CA LYS A 229 7.74 8.64 14.73
C LYS A 229 7.61 9.05 16.17
N ASP A 230 6.45 8.74 16.74
CA ASP A 230 6.21 8.83 18.15
C ASP A 230 6.65 7.52 18.82
N TRP A 231 7.56 7.66 19.78
CA TRP A 231 8.13 6.56 20.57
C TRP A 231 7.78 6.72 22.06
N SER A 232 6.73 7.47 22.40
CA SER A 232 6.36 7.79 23.79
C SER A 232 6.12 6.55 24.66
N TYR A 233 5.98 5.36 24.06
CA TYR A 233 5.78 4.10 24.75
C TYR A 233 6.88 3.04 24.50
N MET A 234 8.00 3.38 23.84
CA MET A 234 9.15 2.48 23.61
C MET A 234 10.39 2.82 24.47
N PRO A 235 11.11 1.80 24.99
CA PRO A 235 12.53 1.94 25.28
C PRO A 235 13.31 2.03 23.95
N ASN A 236 14.18 3.03 23.88
CA ASN A 236 14.96 3.50 22.72
C ASN A 236 15.46 2.40 21.74
N PRO A 237 15.31 2.61 20.42
CA PRO A 237 16.33 2.17 19.48
C PRO A 237 16.77 3.27 18.51
N GLU A 238 18.09 3.34 18.36
CA GLU A 238 18.83 4.25 17.51
C GLU A 238 18.59 4.07 16.00
N LYS A 239 18.85 5.17 15.27
CA LYS A 239 19.19 5.29 13.84
C LYS A 239 18.10 4.93 12.83
N ARG A 240 17.38 5.97 12.37
CA ARG A 240 16.89 6.15 10.98
C ARG A 240 16.38 7.59 10.78
N TRP A 241 16.10 7.97 9.53
CA TRP A 241 15.65 9.28 9.02
C TRP A 241 14.44 9.95 9.70
N ILE A 242 13.93 9.36 10.77
CA ILE A 242 12.72 9.77 11.46
C ILE A 242 13.12 10.21 12.86
N LYS A 243 12.89 11.49 13.17
CA LYS A 243 13.18 12.03 14.48
C LYS A 243 12.15 11.49 15.49
N LYS A 244 12.62 11.17 16.69
CA LYS A 244 11.77 10.88 17.85
C LYS A 244 11.03 12.17 18.21
N GLU A 245 9.73 12.07 18.42
CA GLU A 245 8.87 13.17 18.84
C GLU A 245 7.78 12.63 19.77
N ASN A 246 7.12 13.50 20.54
CA ASN A 246 5.95 13.16 21.32
C ASN A 246 4.79 14.04 20.85
N ILE A 247 3.85 13.46 20.11
CA ILE A 247 2.73 14.17 19.47
C ILE A 247 1.88 14.93 20.52
N LYS A 248 1.86 14.46 21.77
CA LYS A 248 1.18 15.13 22.89
C LYS A 248 1.68 16.54 23.12
N ASN A 249 2.97 16.79 22.88
CA ASN A 249 3.61 18.07 23.16
C ASN A 249 3.30 19.14 22.11
N TRP A 250 2.81 18.77 20.92
CA TRP A 250 2.48 19.76 19.89
C TRP A 250 1.36 20.68 20.38
N GLN A 251 1.59 21.98 20.31
CA GLN A 251 0.63 23.04 20.60
C GLN A 251 0.07 23.64 19.31
N SER A 252 0.82 23.57 18.20
CA SER A 252 0.41 24.13 16.93
C SER A 252 1.01 23.37 15.73
N PRO A 253 0.47 23.56 14.52
CA PRO A 253 1.09 23.06 13.29
C PRO A 253 2.54 23.53 13.10
N LEU A 254 2.91 24.68 13.65
CA LEU A 254 4.27 25.24 13.54
C LEU A 254 5.33 24.36 14.23
N ASP A 255 4.95 23.53 15.20
CA ASP A 255 5.86 22.58 15.87
C ASP A 255 6.40 21.51 14.91
N LEU A 256 5.76 21.34 13.75
CA LEU A 256 6.18 20.41 12.70
C LEU A 256 7.34 20.93 11.83
N ALA A 257 7.75 22.20 11.98
CA ALA A 257 8.76 22.81 11.11
C ALA A 257 10.11 22.07 11.12
N ASP A 258 10.54 21.56 12.27
CA ASP A 258 11.79 20.81 12.40
C ASP A 258 11.71 19.36 11.87
N PHE A 259 10.50 18.88 11.61
CA PHE A 259 10.18 17.55 11.06
C PHE A 259 9.81 17.61 9.58
N THR A 260 9.63 18.82 9.08
CA THR A 260 9.31 19.11 7.68
C THR A 260 10.60 19.42 6.93
N LYS A 261 10.83 18.73 5.81
CA LYS A 261 11.92 19.04 4.88
C LYS A 261 11.34 19.53 3.56
N VAL A 262 11.94 20.57 3.01
CA VAL A 262 11.58 21.13 1.71
C VAL A 262 12.83 21.31 0.86
N VAL A 263 12.70 21.18 -0.45
CA VAL A 263 13.71 21.72 -1.37
C VAL A 263 13.61 23.24 -1.30
N ASP A 264 14.70 23.86 -0.87
CA ASP A 264 14.89 25.30 -0.90
C ASP A 264 15.98 25.61 -1.92
N THR A 265 15.72 26.59 -2.79
CA THR A 265 16.65 27.00 -3.84
C THR A 265 16.90 28.48 -3.68
N LYS A 266 18.07 28.83 -3.16
CA LYS A 266 18.52 30.22 -3.15
C LYS A 266 18.95 30.63 -4.56
N PRO A 267 18.76 31.89 -4.95
CA PRO A 267 19.28 32.37 -6.23
C PRO A 267 20.78 32.08 -6.37
N GLY A 268 21.17 31.36 -7.42
CA GLY A 268 22.57 30.97 -7.68
C GLY A 268 23.05 29.70 -6.98
N GLU A 269 22.21 29.01 -6.20
CA GLU A 269 22.57 27.75 -5.51
C GLU A 269 21.90 26.52 -6.13
N VAL A 270 22.55 25.36 -5.95
CA VAL A 270 21.97 24.06 -6.32
C VAL A 270 20.83 23.72 -5.34
N PRO A 271 19.64 23.30 -5.81
CA PRO A 271 18.52 22.94 -4.95
C PRO A 271 18.91 21.96 -3.84
N LYS A 272 18.67 22.31 -2.58
CA LYS A 272 19.01 21.48 -1.41
C LYS A 272 17.78 21.24 -0.54
N ARG A 273 17.67 20.03 0.01
CA ARG A 273 16.67 19.72 1.05
C ARG A 273 17.14 20.25 2.40
N VAL A 274 16.40 21.19 2.97
CA VAL A 274 16.64 21.80 4.28
C VAL A 274 15.45 21.56 5.21
N LYS A 275 15.64 21.74 6.52
CA LYS A 275 14.48 21.78 7.44
C LYS A 275 13.65 23.02 7.15
N LEU A 276 12.34 22.95 7.36
CA LEU A 276 11.48 24.09 7.10
C LEU A 276 11.85 25.29 7.96
N SER A 277 12.16 25.06 9.24
CA SER A 277 12.65 26.08 10.19
C SER A 277 13.92 26.82 9.75
N GLU A 278 14.68 26.22 8.82
CA GLU A 278 15.92 26.77 8.24
C GLU A 278 15.71 27.34 6.82
N SER A 279 14.48 27.24 6.28
CA SER A 279 14.17 27.65 4.90
C SER A 279 13.80 29.13 4.79
N MET A 280 13.98 29.70 3.60
CA MET A 280 13.55 31.08 3.30
C MET A 280 12.04 31.27 3.37
N MET A 281 11.25 30.18 3.26
CA MET A 281 9.79 30.24 3.36
C MET A 281 9.28 30.37 4.79
N TRP A 282 10.11 30.09 5.80
CA TRP A 282 9.66 29.98 7.18
C TRP A 282 9.00 31.24 7.74
N PRO A 283 9.56 32.46 7.57
CA PRO A 283 8.93 33.67 8.09
C PRO A 283 7.54 33.92 7.48
N GLU A 284 7.38 33.62 6.19
CA GLU A 284 6.12 33.77 5.47
C GLU A 284 5.07 32.76 5.96
N ILE A 285 5.47 31.51 6.22
CA ILE A 285 4.57 30.50 6.81
C ILE A 285 4.09 30.93 8.20
N GLN A 286 4.98 31.48 9.04
CA GLN A 286 4.60 31.98 10.36
C GLN A 286 3.64 33.16 10.27
N ARG A 287 3.84 34.06 9.29
CA ARG A 287 2.93 35.18 9.02
C ARG A 287 1.54 34.69 8.61
N LEU A 288 1.48 33.82 7.61
CA LEU A 288 0.23 33.23 7.11
C LEU A 288 -0.55 32.51 8.22
N TYR A 289 0.15 31.74 9.06
CA TYR A 289 -0.50 31.05 10.18
C TYR A 289 -1.11 32.03 11.18
N LYS A 290 -0.40 33.12 11.53
CA LYS A 290 -0.94 34.15 12.44
C LYS A 290 -2.18 34.83 11.85
N GLU A 291 -2.18 35.10 10.55
CA GLU A 291 -3.33 35.72 9.85
C GLU A 291 -4.57 34.83 9.84
N GLN A 292 -4.40 33.50 9.81
CA GLN A 292 -5.52 32.55 9.91
C GLN A 292 -6.12 32.45 11.32
N GLN A 293 -5.41 32.91 12.35
CA GLN A 293 -5.89 32.89 13.75
C GLN A 293 -6.54 34.20 14.19
N ALA A 294 -6.42 35.27 13.38
CA ALA A 294 -6.97 36.60 13.65
C ALA A 294 -8.40 36.73 13.11
#